data_AF-A0A6P1GLL7-F1
#
_entry.id   AF-A0A6P1GLL7-F1
#
_cell.length_a   1.000
_cell.length_b   1.000
_cell.length_c   1.000
_cell.angle_alpha   90.00
_cell.angle_beta   90.00
_cell.angle_gamma   90.00
#
_symmetry.space_group_name_H-M   'P 1'
#
loop_
_entity.id
_entity.type
_entity.pdbx_description
1 polymer ?
#
loop_
_entity_poly.entity_id
_entity_poly.type
_entity_poly.pdbx_seq_one_letter_code
_entity_poly.pdbx_strand_id
1 'polypeptide(L)'
;MSERGKWHERLKVTLWTLIIPPAIWAGHFLASYLWAAISCAKAGRFASFPLLFVIGTMLALLMIGLSGWIAWAQARLPGNPPPHEDSTRIDRLRFLAKSTLLLAGLSFVGVLFTALPVIFLRDCR
;
A
#
# COMPACT_ATOMS: atom_id res chain seq x y z
N MET A 1 -6.24 -8.78 -34.07
CA MET A 1 -6.36 -9.36 -32.72
C MET A 1 -5.36 -8.64 -31.82
N SER A 2 -5.85 -7.62 -31.10
CA SER A 2 -5.04 -6.51 -30.56
C SER A 2 -4.38 -6.89 -29.23
N GLU A 3 -3.06 -6.68 -29.14
CA GLU A 3 -2.22 -6.83 -27.93
C GLU A 3 -2.83 -6.22 -26.64
N ARG A 4 -3.72 -5.23 -26.75
CA ARG A 4 -4.48 -4.67 -25.60
C ARG A 4 -5.35 -5.70 -24.85
N GLY A 5 -5.84 -6.75 -25.52
CA GLY A 5 -6.66 -7.79 -24.87
C GLY A 5 -5.89 -8.61 -23.84
N LYS A 6 -4.59 -8.86 -24.07
CA LYS A 6 -3.75 -9.65 -23.17
C LYS A 6 -3.53 -8.98 -21.81
N TRP A 7 -3.53 -7.64 -21.75
CA TRP A 7 -3.33 -6.89 -20.51
C TRP A 7 -4.55 -6.95 -19.58
N HIS A 8 -5.76 -6.86 -20.14
CA HIS A 8 -7.00 -6.94 -19.37
C HIS A 8 -7.23 -8.34 -18.78
N GLU A 9 -6.85 -9.41 -19.49
CA GLU A 9 -6.95 -10.79 -19.00
C GLU A 9 -5.96 -11.09 -17.85
N ARG A 10 -4.81 -10.40 -17.84
CA ARG A 10 -3.71 -10.57 -16.86
C ARG A 10 -3.88 -9.73 -15.59
N LEU A 11 -4.65 -8.64 -15.66
CA LEU A 11 -4.95 -7.76 -14.54
C LEU A 11 -6.14 -8.28 -13.71
N LYS A 12 -6.09 -9.56 -13.30
CA LYS A 12 -7.04 -10.06 -12.28
C LYS A 12 -6.64 -9.46 -10.95
N VAL A 13 -7.57 -8.86 -10.21
CA VAL A 13 -7.38 -8.62 -8.77
C VAL A 13 -7.11 -9.99 -8.15
N THR A 14 -5.85 -10.20 -7.79
CA THR A 14 -5.40 -11.44 -7.17
C THR A 14 -5.31 -11.21 -5.67
N LEU A 15 -5.22 -12.31 -4.92
CA LEU A 15 -4.87 -12.24 -3.50
C LEU A 15 -3.55 -11.46 -3.29
N TRP A 16 -2.64 -11.52 -4.27
CA TRP A 16 -1.39 -10.78 -4.29
C TRP A 16 -1.59 -9.27 -4.33
N THR A 17 -2.43 -8.74 -5.21
CA THR A 17 -2.71 -7.29 -5.24
C THR A 17 -3.38 -6.78 -3.96
N LEU A 18 -4.06 -7.67 -3.21
CA LEU A 18 -4.68 -7.36 -1.92
C LEU A 18 -3.67 -7.35 -0.76
N ILE A 19 -2.70 -8.28 -0.75
CA ILE A 19 -1.75 -8.43 0.38
C ILE A 19 -0.51 -7.55 0.26
N ILE A 20 -0.15 -7.11 -0.96
CA ILE A 20 1.02 -6.26 -1.20
C ILE A 20 0.95 -4.94 -0.41
N PRO A 21 -0.15 -4.15 -0.43
CA PRO A 21 -0.21 -2.89 0.31
C PRO A 21 0.03 -3.02 1.83
N PRO A 22 -0.67 -3.92 2.58
CA PRO A 22 -0.42 -4.06 4.01
C PRO A 22 0.95 -4.67 4.31
N ALA A 23 1.50 -5.53 3.44
CA ALA A 23 2.86 -6.05 3.61
C ALA A 23 3.92 -4.96 3.47
N ILE A 24 3.77 -4.05 2.49
CA ILE A 24 4.66 -2.90 2.32
C ILE A 24 4.57 -1.98 3.54
N TRP A 25 3.37 -1.69 4.02
CA TRP A 25 3.19 -0.89 5.24
C TRP A 25 3.86 -1.55 6.46
N ALA A 26 3.63 -2.84 6.71
CA ALA A 26 4.23 -3.56 7.82
C ALA A 26 5.77 -3.57 7.73
N GLY A 27 6.32 -3.78 6.53
CA GLY A 27 7.76 -3.72 6.29
C GLY A 27 8.33 -2.32 6.54
N HIS A 28 7.64 -1.28 6.08
CA HIS A 28 8.04 0.11 6.32
C HIS A 28 7.99 0.46 7.81
N PHE A 29 6.94 0.04 8.53
CA PHE A 29 6.82 0.22 9.98
C PHE A 29 7.99 -0.44 10.72
N LEU A 30 8.27 -1.71 10.42
CA LEU A 30 9.35 -2.45 11.06
C LEU A 30 10.71 -1.79 10.78
N ALA A 31 10.97 -1.40 9.53
CA ALA A 31 12.20 -0.69 9.16
C ALA A 31 12.35 0.63 9.91
N SER A 32 11.27 1.42 10.01
CA SER A 32 11.23 2.69 10.74
C SER A 32 11.53 2.49 12.23
N TYR A 33 10.91 1.48 12.84
CA TYR A 33 11.08 1.14 14.24
C TYR A 33 12.51 0.68 14.55
N LEU A 34 13.02 -0.29 13.79
CA LEU A 34 14.38 -0.80 13.96
C LEU A 34 15.41 0.30 13.76
N TRP A 35 15.21 1.15 12.76
CA TRP A 35 16.09 2.27 12.49
C TRP A 35 16.17 3.24 13.67
N ALA A 36 15.02 3.63 14.24
CA ALA A 36 14.97 4.48 15.43
C ALA A 36 15.64 3.81 16.64
N ALA A 37 15.29 2.55 16.93
CA ALA A 37 15.83 1.80 18.05
C ALA A 37 17.36 1.62 17.96
N ILE A 38 17.88 1.24 16.79
CA ILE A 38 19.31 1.04 16.56
C ILE A 38 20.06 2.37 16.62
N SER A 39 19.50 3.46 16.06
CA SER A 39 20.13 4.77 16.10
C SER A 39 20.27 5.29 17.53
N CYS A 40 19.22 5.14 18.35
CA CYS A 40 19.28 5.51 19.75
C CYS A 40 20.23 4.62 20.56
N ALA A 41 20.19 3.30 20.36
CA ALA A 41 21.03 2.36 21.10
C ALA A 41 22.53 2.43 20.74
N LYS A 42 22.86 2.64 19.46
CA LYS A 42 24.25 2.59 18.98
C LYS A 42 24.88 3.95 18.71
N ALA A 43 24.12 4.91 18.19
CA ALA A 43 24.67 6.22 17.82
C ALA A 43 24.44 7.28 18.90
N GLY A 44 23.60 7.01 19.91
CA GLY A 44 23.28 7.95 20.98
C GLY A 44 22.58 9.24 20.51
N ARG A 45 22.10 9.27 19.26
CA ARG A 45 21.38 10.38 18.64
C ARG A 45 20.16 9.88 17.90
N PHE A 46 19.09 10.67 17.91
CA PHE A 46 17.93 10.38 17.08
C PHE A 46 18.31 10.55 15.61
N ALA A 47 17.81 9.66 14.76
CA ALA A 47 18.25 9.60 13.38
C ALA A 47 17.78 10.84 12.61
N SER A 48 18.68 11.81 12.43
CA SER A 48 18.40 13.02 11.68
C SER A 48 18.21 12.67 10.21
N PHE A 49 16.95 12.69 9.75
CA PHE A 49 16.49 12.64 8.36
C PHE A 49 17.45 11.96 7.36
N PRO A 50 17.70 10.65 7.48
CA PRO A 50 18.53 9.95 6.51
C PRO A 50 17.76 9.93 5.20
N LEU A 51 18.38 10.42 4.13
CA LEU A 51 17.82 10.44 2.78
C LEU A 51 17.23 9.06 2.39
N LEU A 52 17.86 7.97 2.85
CA LEU A 52 17.39 6.60 2.69
C LEU A 52 15.98 6.35 3.27
N PHE A 53 15.67 6.91 4.44
CA PHE A 53 14.33 6.80 5.03
C PHE A 53 13.30 7.51 4.16
N VAL A 54 13.60 8.74 3.73
CA VAL A 54 12.70 9.52 2.87
C VAL A 54 12.45 8.78 1.55
N ILE A 55 13.50 8.27 0.92
CA ILE A 55 13.38 7.45 -0.29
C ILE A 55 12.52 6.21 -0.03
N GLY A 56 12.74 5.51 1.09
CA GLY A 56 11.98 4.33 1.49
C GLY A 56 10.49 4.62 1.69
N THR A 57 10.15 5.70 2.39
CA THR A 57 8.77 6.15 2.58
C THR A 57 8.11 6.52 1.25
N MET A 58 8.81 7.28 0.40
CA MET A 58 8.29 7.68 -0.91
C MET A 58 8.04 6.46 -1.82
N LEU A 59 8.94 5.48 -1.80
CA LEU A 59 8.77 4.23 -2.54
C LEU A 59 7.58 3.42 -2.02
N ALA A 60 7.42 3.32 -0.69
CA ALA A 60 6.28 2.65 -0.08
C ALA A 60 4.95 3.30 -0.47
N LEU A 61 4.86 4.64 -0.37
CA LEU A 61 3.68 5.41 -0.77
C LEU A 61 3.38 5.24 -2.26
N LEU A 62 4.39 5.27 -3.12
CA LEU A 62 4.23 5.07 -4.56
C LEU A 62 3.65 3.69 -4.86
N MET A 63 4.21 2.63 -4.28
CA MET A 63 3.76 1.26 -4.52
C MET A 63 2.34 1.01 -4.01
N ILE A 64 1.99 1.55 -2.85
CA ILE A 64 0.63 1.49 -2.28
C ILE A 64 -0.34 2.30 -3.15
N GLY A 65 0.06 3.51 -3.55
CA GLY A 65 -0.73 4.41 -4.38
C GLY A 65 -1.02 3.83 -5.76
N LEU A 66 -0.02 3.22 -6.42
CA LEU A 66 -0.19 2.51 -7.69
C LEU A 66 -1.17 1.34 -7.54
N SER A 67 -1.05 0.56 -6.46
CA SER A 67 -1.95 -0.56 -6.19
C SER A 67 -3.40 -0.09 -5.97
N GLY A 68 -3.58 0.99 -5.21
CA GLY A 68 -4.88 1.63 -5.01
C GLY A 68 -5.47 2.21 -6.29
N TRP A 69 -4.65 2.85 -7.13
CA TRP A 69 -5.06 3.41 -8.41
C TRP A 69 -5.54 2.32 -9.38
N ILE A 70 -4.80 1.19 -9.47
CA ILE A 70 -5.20 0.04 -10.29
C ILE A 70 -6.54 -0.52 -9.80
N ALA A 71 -6.71 -0.71 -8.49
CA ALA A 71 -7.97 -1.20 -7.91
C ALA A 71 -9.13 -0.22 -8.17
N TRP A 72 -8.89 1.08 -8.09
CA TRP A 72 -9.87 2.13 -8.38
C TRP A 72 -10.28 2.16 -9.85
N ALA A 73 -9.31 2.09 -10.77
CA ALA A 73 -9.57 2.04 -12.20
C ALA A 73 -10.39 0.80 -12.58
N GLN A 74 -10.07 -0.36 -12.00
CA GLN A 74 -10.81 -1.61 -12.21
C GLN A 74 -12.22 -1.57 -11.62
N ALA A 75 -12.41 -0.92 -10.47
CA ALA A 75 -13.72 -0.73 -9.87
C ALA A 75 -14.63 0.22 -10.68
N ARG A 76 -14.08 1.04 -11.59
CA ARG A 76 -14.83 1.96 -12.46
C ARG A 76 -15.10 1.44 -13.87
N LEU A 77 -14.61 0.26 -14.24
CA LEU A 77 -14.96 -0.32 -15.54
C LEU A 77 -16.49 -0.54 -15.63
N PRO A 78 -17.16 -0.04 -16.68
CA PRO A 78 -18.60 -0.16 -16.83
C PRO A 78 -19.03 -1.63 -16.95
N GLY A 79 -20.05 -2.03 -16.20
CA GLY A 79 -20.68 -3.35 -16.19
C GLY A 79 -21.85 -3.39 -15.20
N ASN A 80 -22.69 -4.43 -15.27
CA ASN A 80 -24.04 -4.54 -14.68
C ASN A 80 -24.30 -3.76 -13.37
N PRO A 81 -25.48 -3.14 -13.25
CA PRO A 81 -25.86 -2.36 -12.08
C PRO A 81 -26.02 -3.23 -10.82
N PRO A 82 -25.82 -2.65 -9.61
CA PRO A 82 -26.12 -3.31 -8.35
C PRO A 82 -27.59 -3.79 -8.30
N PRO A 83 -27.94 -4.86 -7.56
CA PRO A 83 -27.21 -5.49 -6.45
C PRO A 83 -26.44 -6.75 -6.86
N HIS A 84 -25.16 -6.78 -6.53
CA HIS A 84 -24.17 -7.80 -6.93
C HIS A 84 -24.21 -9.04 -6.03
N GLU A 85 -25.41 -9.59 -5.83
CA GLU A 85 -25.69 -10.69 -4.88
C GLU A 85 -25.52 -12.09 -5.51
N ASP A 86 -25.24 -12.15 -6.81
CA ASP A 86 -25.05 -13.42 -7.49
C ASP A 86 -23.67 -14.01 -7.20
N SER A 87 -23.60 -15.34 -7.03
CA SER A 87 -22.35 -16.08 -6.85
C SER A 87 -21.47 -16.14 -8.12
N THR A 88 -21.62 -15.17 -9.02
CA THR A 88 -20.90 -15.10 -10.28
C THR A 88 -19.44 -14.66 -10.06
N ARG A 89 -18.57 -15.12 -10.96
CA ARG A 89 -17.13 -14.81 -10.94
C ARG A 89 -16.84 -13.29 -10.96
N ILE A 90 -17.75 -12.49 -11.50
CA ILE A 90 -17.62 -11.03 -11.65
C ILE A 90 -17.85 -10.32 -10.31
N ASP A 91 -18.85 -10.73 -9.52
CA ASP A 91 -19.14 -10.11 -8.23
C ASP A 91 -18.03 -10.36 -7.21
N ARG A 92 -17.43 -11.57 -7.24
CA ARG A 92 -16.22 -11.88 -6.46
C ARG A 92 -15.04 -10.95 -6.80
N LEU A 93 -14.83 -10.65 -8.09
CA LEU A 93 -13.75 -9.75 -8.52
C LEU A 93 -14.00 -8.31 -8.07
N ARG A 94 -15.26 -7.85 -8.10
CA ARG A 94 -15.65 -6.51 -7.62
C ARG A 94 -15.47 -6.37 -6.10
N PHE A 95 -15.83 -7.40 -5.33
CA PHE A 95 -15.55 -7.43 -3.89
C PHE A 95 -14.05 -7.36 -3.61
N LEU A 96 -13.23 -8.17 -4.28
CA LEU A 96 -11.77 -8.14 -4.12
C LEU A 96 -11.18 -6.78 -4.49
N ALA A 97 -11.69 -6.12 -5.55
CA ALA A 97 -11.26 -4.78 -5.94
C ALA A 97 -11.57 -3.74 -4.85
N LYS A 98 -12.78 -3.77 -4.26
CA LYS A 98 -13.17 -2.86 -3.18
C LYS A 98 -12.36 -3.09 -1.91
N SER A 99 -12.19 -4.34 -1.50
CA SER A 99 -11.36 -4.68 -0.34
C SER A 99 -9.91 -4.24 -0.54
N THR A 100 -9.34 -4.45 -1.74
CA THR A 100 -7.99 -3.99 -2.08
C THR A 100 -7.87 -2.46 -1.99
N LEU A 101 -8.87 -1.71 -2.46
CA LEU A 101 -8.89 -0.25 -2.36
C LEU A 101 -8.90 0.23 -0.90
N LEU A 102 -9.73 -0.38 -0.05
CA LEU A 102 -9.79 -0.06 1.38
C LEU A 102 -8.48 -0.39 2.10
N LEU A 103 -7.89 -1.57 1.82
CA LEU A 103 -6.61 -1.98 2.39
C LEU A 103 -5.46 -1.08 1.92
N ALA A 104 -5.45 -0.67 0.65
CA ALA A 104 -4.47 0.28 0.13
C ALA A 104 -4.61 1.64 0.80
N GLY A 105 -5.84 2.16 0.97
CA GLY A 105 -6.09 3.39 1.70
C GLY A 105 -5.62 3.32 3.16
N LEU A 106 -5.96 2.25 3.87
CA LEU A 106 -5.50 2.01 5.24
C LEU A 106 -3.97 1.95 5.33
N SER A 107 -3.33 1.24 4.40
CA SER A 107 -1.87 1.08 4.36
C SER A 107 -1.18 2.41 4.06
N PHE A 108 -1.75 3.25 3.20
CA PHE A 108 -1.25 4.58 2.90
C PHE A 108 -1.28 5.47 4.15
N VAL A 109 -2.42 5.52 4.84
CA VAL A 109 -2.54 6.24 6.12
C VAL A 109 -1.56 5.68 7.16
N GLY A 110 -1.43 4.35 7.22
CA GLY A 110 -0.45 3.68 8.06
C GLY A 110 0.98 4.17 7.81
N VAL A 111 1.43 4.23 6.56
CA VAL A 111 2.78 4.73 6.21
C VAL A 111 2.97 6.18 6.66
N LEU A 112 1.97 7.05 6.44
CA LEU A 112 2.02 8.43 6.91
C LEU A 112 2.18 8.50 8.42
N PHE A 113 1.36 7.76 9.17
CA PHE A 113 1.42 7.72 10.63
C PHE A 113 2.76 7.18 11.14
N THR A 114 3.35 6.19 10.48
CA THR A 114 4.65 5.66 10.87
C THR A 114 5.81 6.60 10.55
N ALA A 115 5.63 7.50 9.59
CA ALA A 115 6.62 8.52 9.27
C ALA A 115 6.56 9.73 10.23
N LEU A 116 5.40 10.03 10.84
CA LEU A 116 5.24 11.17 11.76
C LEU A 116 6.25 11.16 12.92
N PRO A 117 6.46 10.06 13.69
CA PRO A 117 7.45 10.04 14.76
C PRO A 117 8.85 10.43 14.31
N VAL A 118 9.27 10.06 13.10
CA VAL A 118 10.60 10.42 12.57
C VAL A 118 10.73 11.92 12.30
N ILE A 119 9.61 12.59 11.99
CA ILE A 119 9.58 14.05 11.74
C ILE A 119 9.53 14.83 13.06
N PHE A 120 8.74 14.33 14.03
CA PHE A 120 8.45 15.05 15.27
C PHE A 120 9.42 14.75 16.41
N LEU A 121 9.87 13.49 16.54
CA LEU A 121 10.84 13.11 17.57
C LEU A 121 12.24 13.52 17.11
N ARG A 122 13.00 14.12 18.02
CA ARG A 122 14.38 14.59 17.75
C ARG A 122 15.38 14.06 18.76
N ASP A 123 14.90 13.38 19.77
CA ASP A 123 15.62 12.90 20.93
C ASP A 123 15.24 11.45 21.25
N CYS A 124 16.16 10.75 21.92
CA CYS A 124 16.06 9.32 22.23
C CYS A 124 15.54 9.07 23.66
N ARG A 125 14.92 10.06 24.29
CA ARG A 125 14.45 9.98 25.69
C ARG A 125 12.97 9.63 25.78
#